data_AF-A0A960Y5L6-F1
#
_entry.id   AF-A0A960Y5L6-F1
#
_cell.length_a   1.000
_cell.length_b   1.000
_cell.length_c   1.000
_cell.angle_alpha   90.00
_cell.angle_beta   90.00
_cell.angle_gamma   90.00
#
_symmetry.space_group_name_H-M   'P 1'
#
loop_
_entity.id
_entity.type
_entity.pdbx_description
1 polymer ?
#
loop_
_entity_poly.entity_id
_entity_poly.type
_entity_poly.pdbx_seq_one_letter_code
_entity_poly.pdbx_strand_id
1 'polypeptide(L)'
;FFFLGGEDRDFWGRADDLISTGNLFSGEARTNAQGQLTRAISQITMDQFTLLEPWADATDHPDFGDVPGVKMGLYHHVVVFTHPAGTITLWGNQRFYAAPVEVDGETSWHLLGQEDMDGKANEGMTWSNVKALFR
;
A
#
# COMPACT_ATOMS: atom_id res chain seq x y z
N PHE A 1 7.21 -14.08 -3.44
CA PHE A 1 6.49 -15.31 -2.99
C PHE A 1 6.14 -15.17 -1.51
N PHE A 2 5.05 -15.80 -1.02
CA PHE A 2 4.60 -15.72 0.38
C PHE A 2 5.51 -16.49 1.34
N PHE A 3 5.81 -15.93 2.51
CA PHE A 3 6.07 -16.71 3.72
C PHE A 3 5.62 -15.96 4.97
N LEU A 4 4.73 -16.57 5.76
CA LEU A 4 4.81 -16.61 7.21
C LEU A 4 4.19 -17.93 7.69
N GLY A 5 5.00 -18.75 8.37
CA GLY A 5 4.52 -19.82 9.22
C GLY A 5 4.66 -19.40 10.68
N GLY A 6 3.59 -19.59 11.47
CA GLY A 6 3.60 -19.41 12.92
C GLY A 6 2.38 -18.65 13.43
N GLU A 7 1.36 -19.41 13.82
CA GLU A 7 0.06 -19.01 14.38
C GLU A 7 -1.00 -18.52 13.37
N ASP A 8 -2.07 -19.32 13.28
CA ASP A 8 -3.35 -19.05 12.61
C ASP A 8 -3.95 -17.70 13.03
N ARG A 9 -3.43 -16.62 12.48
CA ARG A 9 -4.20 -15.40 12.28
C ARG A 9 -4.56 -15.37 10.82
N ASP A 10 -5.77 -15.85 10.53
CA ASP A 10 -6.52 -15.53 9.32
C ASP A 10 -6.64 -14.00 9.18
N PHE A 11 -5.54 -13.35 8.76
CA PHE A 11 -5.48 -11.93 8.46
C PHE A 11 -6.36 -11.57 7.25
N TRP A 12 -6.81 -12.59 6.52
CA TRP A 12 -7.57 -12.54 5.27
C TRP A 12 -9.01 -13.10 5.40
N GLY A 13 -9.46 -13.44 6.60
CA GLY A 13 -10.55 -14.40 6.80
C GLY A 13 -11.99 -13.89 6.96
N ARG A 14 -12.34 -12.62 6.70
CA ARG A 14 -13.76 -12.20 6.79
C ARG A 14 -14.19 -11.46 5.54
N ALA A 15 -15.17 -12.02 4.83
CA ALA A 15 -15.86 -11.35 3.73
C ALA A 15 -16.32 -9.94 4.12
N ASP A 16 -16.68 -9.74 5.39
CA ASP A 16 -17.04 -8.45 5.97
C ASP A 16 -15.92 -7.42 5.92
N ASP A 17 -14.66 -7.80 6.13
CA ASP A 17 -13.52 -6.88 6.09
C ASP A 17 -13.21 -6.45 4.64
N LEU A 18 -13.44 -7.34 3.65
CA LEU A 18 -13.34 -7.01 2.22
C LEU A 18 -14.48 -6.08 1.79
N ILE A 19 -15.70 -6.32 2.25
CA ILE A 19 -16.86 -5.47 1.96
C ILE A 19 -16.67 -4.08 2.59
N SER A 20 -16.22 -4.03 3.85
CA SER A 20 -15.94 -2.77 4.56
C SER A 20 -14.84 -1.96 3.85
N THR A 21 -13.73 -2.61 3.49
CA THR A 21 -12.63 -1.97 2.75
C THR A 21 -13.10 -1.52 1.37
N GLY A 22 -13.85 -2.36 0.65
CA GLY A 22 -14.42 -2.03 -0.65
C GLY A 22 -15.36 -0.83 -0.58
N ASN A 23 -16.19 -0.74 0.45
CA ASN A 23 -17.06 0.41 0.67
C ASN A 23 -16.26 1.69 0.94
N LEU A 24 -15.21 1.60 1.76
CA LEU A 24 -14.37 2.73 2.13
C LEU A 24 -13.66 3.37 0.93
N PHE A 25 -13.17 2.57 -0.02
CA PHE A 25 -12.48 3.05 -1.22
C PHE A 25 -13.37 3.14 -2.46
N SER A 26 -14.68 2.89 -2.33
CA SER A 26 -15.61 2.95 -3.47
C SER A 26 -15.86 4.36 -4.00
N GLY A 27 -15.46 5.40 -3.25
CA GLY A 27 -15.76 6.79 -3.56
C GLY A 27 -17.21 7.21 -3.27
N GLU A 28 -18.07 6.28 -2.86
CA GLU A 28 -19.49 6.53 -2.56
C GLU A 28 -19.88 6.03 -1.18
N ALA A 29 -20.87 6.66 -0.55
CA ALA A 29 -21.39 6.17 0.72
C ALA A 29 -22.22 4.89 0.50
N ARG A 30 -21.97 3.86 1.32
CA ARG A 30 -22.62 2.55 1.22
C ARG A 30 -23.12 2.07 2.57
N THR A 31 -24.15 1.24 2.56
CA THR A 31 -24.71 0.65 3.78
C THR A 31 -23.94 -0.61 4.15
N ASN A 32 -23.49 -0.73 5.40
CA ASN A 32 -22.84 -1.94 5.91
C ASN A 32 -23.88 -3.06 6.19
N ALA A 33 -23.40 -4.25 6.58
CA ALA A 33 -24.26 -5.40 6.88
C ALA A 33 -25.27 -5.15 8.02
N GLN A 34 -25.05 -4.13 8.84
CA GLN A 34 -25.88 -3.72 9.97
C GLN A 34 -26.89 -2.61 9.60
N GLY A 35 -26.96 -2.19 8.33
CA GLY A 35 -27.89 -1.15 7.89
C GLY A 35 -27.40 0.28 8.13
N GLN A 36 -26.14 0.49 8.53
CA GLN A 36 -25.57 1.82 8.78
C GLN A 36 -24.86 2.37 7.54
N LEU A 37 -25.02 3.67 7.28
CA LEU A 37 -24.32 4.35 6.20
C LEU A 37 -22.83 4.55 6.56
N THR A 38 -21.96 3.83 5.87
CA THR A 38 -20.51 4.05 5.85
C THR A 38 -20.17 5.00 4.70
N ARG A 39 -19.56 6.14 4.99
CA ARG A 39 -19.10 7.08 3.95
C ARG A 39 -17.74 6.64 3.44
N ALA A 40 -17.51 6.79 2.14
CA ALA A 40 -16.21 6.51 1.54
C ALA A 40 -15.20 7.62 1.86
N ILE A 41 -13.92 7.29 1.70
CA ILE A 41 -12.86 8.27 1.55
C ILE A 41 -13.22 9.15 0.35
N SER A 42 -13.29 10.46 0.59
CA SER A 42 -13.64 11.45 -0.42
C SER A 42 -12.43 11.90 -1.22
N GLN A 43 -11.22 11.73 -0.67
CA GLN A 43 -9.99 12.16 -1.31
C GLN A 43 -8.78 11.40 -0.75
N ILE A 44 -7.82 11.09 -1.62
CA ILE A 44 -6.50 10.56 -1.25
C ILE A 44 -5.47 11.53 -1.82
N THR A 45 -4.58 12.05 -0.98
CA THR A 45 -3.48 12.92 -1.43
C THR A 45 -2.14 12.36 -1.00
N MET A 46 -1.17 12.38 -1.90
CA MET A 46 0.23 12.26 -1.56
C MET A 46 0.73 13.66 -1.18
N ASP A 47 0.83 13.93 0.12
CA ASP A 47 1.27 15.22 0.65
C ASP A 47 2.79 15.38 0.52
N GLN A 48 3.53 14.30 0.75
CA GLN A 48 4.99 14.28 0.60
C GLN A 48 5.44 13.01 -0.12
N PHE A 49 6.41 13.17 -1.01
CA PHE A 49 7.09 12.06 -1.67
C PHE A 49 8.54 12.45 -1.92
N THR A 50 9.41 12.11 -0.96
CA THR A 50 10.79 12.58 -0.90
C THR A 50 11.74 11.42 -1.12
N LEU A 51 12.60 11.52 -2.14
CA LEU A 51 13.67 10.56 -2.38
C LEU A 51 14.68 10.61 -1.21
N LEU A 52 14.90 9.47 -0.56
CA LEU A 52 15.89 9.30 0.51
C LEU A 52 17.16 8.61 0.00
N GLU A 53 17.00 7.55 -0.80
CA GLU A 53 18.11 6.84 -1.44
C GLU A 53 17.85 6.76 -2.95
N PRO A 54 18.81 7.21 -3.79
CA PRO A 54 18.67 7.23 -5.23
C PRO A 54 18.51 5.82 -5.80
N TRP A 55 17.93 5.74 -7.00
CA TRP A 55 17.75 4.47 -7.70
C TRP A 55 19.09 3.77 -7.94
N ALA A 56 19.23 2.57 -7.39
CA ALA A 56 20.40 1.71 -7.51
C ALA A 56 19.99 0.30 -7.92
N ASP A 57 20.93 -0.50 -8.45
CA ASP A 57 20.63 -1.86 -8.89
C ASP A 57 20.16 -2.71 -7.69
N ALA A 58 19.07 -3.46 -7.89
CA ALA A 58 18.44 -4.28 -6.86
C ALA A 58 18.72 -5.79 -7.07
N THR A 59 19.93 -6.12 -7.52
CA THR A 59 20.34 -7.48 -7.91
C THR A 59 20.32 -8.48 -6.75
N ASP A 60 20.34 -8.01 -5.51
CA ASP A 60 20.42 -8.85 -4.32
C ASP A 60 19.04 -9.10 -3.67
N HIS A 61 17.96 -8.59 -4.26
CA HIS A 61 16.61 -8.76 -3.70
C HIS A 61 16.09 -10.19 -3.91
N PRO A 62 15.55 -10.88 -2.89
CA PRO A 62 15.17 -12.29 -3.00
C PRO A 62 14.08 -12.58 -4.04
N ASP A 63 13.17 -11.63 -4.28
CA ASP A 63 12.10 -11.78 -5.29
C ASP A 63 12.42 -11.11 -6.64
N PHE A 64 13.42 -10.22 -6.70
CA PHE A 64 13.65 -9.37 -7.89
C PHE A 64 15.07 -9.42 -8.44
N GLY A 65 16.01 -10.07 -7.74
CA GLY A 65 17.43 -10.09 -8.13
C GLY A 65 17.71 -10.72 -9.48
N ASP A 66 16.84 -11.64 -9.91
CA ASP A 66 16.90 -12.27 -11.24
C ASP A 66 16.27 -11.42 -12.36
N VAL A 67 15.63 -10.28 -12.04
CA VAL A 67 15.01 -9.40 -13.04
C VAL A 67 16.08 -8.47 -13.63
N PRO A 68 16.41 -8.57 -14.94
CA PRO A 68 17.47 -7.78 -15.54
C PRO A 68 17.20 -6.28 -15.43
N GLY A 69 18.21 -5.51 -14.99
CA GLY A 69 18.14 -4.06 -14.92
C GLY A 69 17.19 -3.52 -13.85
N VAL A 70 16.71 -4.37 -12.93
CA VAL A 70 15.90 -3.91 -11.81
C VAL A 70 16.65 -2.89 -10.96
N LYS A 71 15.94 -1.83 -10.61
CA LYS A 71 16.42 -0.79 -9.70
C LYS A 71 15.50 -0.68 -8.50
N MET A 72 16.06 -0.23 -7.39
CA MET A 72 15.33 0.14 -6.19
C MET A 72 15.67 1.56 -5.76
N GLY A 73 14.69 2.29 -5.23
CA GLY A 73 14.88 3.59 -4.60
C GLY A 73 14.08 3.68 -3.31
N LEU A 74 14.61 4.38 -2.31
CA LEU A 74 13.95 4.59 -1.02
C LEU A 74 13.29 5.97 -0.99
N TYR A 75 12.04 6.03 -0.55
CA TYR A 75 11.30 7.28 -0.43
C TYR A 75 10.66 7.39 0.95
N HIS A 76 10.65 8.60 1.49
CA HIS A 76 9.71 8.99 2.54
C HIS A 76 8.40 9.43 1.88
N HIS A 77 7.27 8.91 2.34
CA HIS A 77 5.97 9.33 1.85
C HIS A 77 5.06 9.75 2.99
N VAL A 78 4.12 10.64 2.66
CA VAL A 78 2.98 11.00 3.50
C VAL A 78 1.74 10.96 2.64
N VAL A 79 0.84 10.03 2.92
CA VAL A 79 -0.46 9.86 2.27
C VAL A 79 -1.56 10.26 3.24
N VAL A 80 -2.48 11.11 2.79
CA VAL A 80 -3.63 11.55 3.58
C VAL A 80 -4.91 11.04 2.93
N PHE A 81 -5.70 10.32 3.71
CA PHE A 81 -7.04 9.89 3.36
C PHE A 81 -8.04 10.82 4.04
N THR A 82 -8.83 11.55 3.26
CA THR A 82 -9.87 12.45 3.76
C THR A 82 -11.20 11.71 3.83
N HIS A 83 -11.80 11.69 5.00
CA HIS A 83 -13.12 11.14 5.24
C HIS A 83 -14.02 12.21 5.92
N PRO A 84 -15.35 12.20 5.73
CA PRO A 84 -16.23 13.19 6.36
C PRO A 84 -16.18 13.25 7.89
N ALA A 85 -15.67 12.21 8.56
CA ALA A 85 -15.49 12.17 10.00
C ALA A 85 -14.07 12.56 10.48
N GLY A 86 -13.13 12.81 9.55
CA GLY A 86 -11.74 13.15 9.90
C GLY A 86 -10.75 12.70 8.83
N THR A 87 -9.47 13.02 9.04
CA THR A 87 -8.36 12.61 8.17
C THR A 87 -7.56 11.48 8.81
N ILE A 88 -7.05 10.59 7.95
CA ILE A 88 -6.09 9.55 8.34
C ILE A 88 -4.80 9.85 7.58
N THR A 89 -3.70 10.02 8.30
CA THR A 89 -2.38 10.24 7.70
C THR A 89 -1.54 8.99 7.87
N LEU A 90 -1.12 8.43 6.75
CA LEU A 90 -0.11 7.38 6.65
C LEU A 90 1.21 8.04 6.28
N TRP A 91 2.26 7.74 7.03
CA TRP A 91 3.59 8.23 6.73
C TRP A 91 4.60 7.13 7.04
N GLY A 92 5.66 7.09 6.26
CA GLY A 92 6.68 6.07 6.41
C GLY A 92 7.68 6.07 5.27
N ASN A 93 8.66 5.19 5.42
CA ASN A 93 9.68 4.96 4.40
C ASN A 93 9.34 3.71 3.59
N GLN A 94 9.42 3.82 2.27
CA GLN A 94 9.09 2.74 1.36
C GLN A 94 10.13 2.62 0.26
N ARG A 95 10.64 1.39 0.07
CA ARG A 95 11.40 1.05 -1.11
C ARG A 95 10.44 0.73 -2.25
N PHE A 96 10.76 1.23 -3.42
CA PHE A 96 10.09 0.88 -4.67
C PHE A 96 11.07 0.15 -5.57
N TYR A 97 10.58 -0.87 -6.26
CA TYR A 97 11.35 -1.64 -7.24
C TYR A 97 10.77 -1.39 -8.62
N ALA A 98 11.62 -1.11 -9.60
CA ALA A 98 11.22 -0.87 -10.98
C ALA A 98 12.16 -1.58 -11.94
N ALA A 99 11.62 -2.11 -13.03
CA ALA A 99 12.40 -2.69 -14.12
C ALA A 99 12.16 -1.97 -15.44
N PRO A 100 13.19 -1.91 -16.31
CA PRO A 100 13.03 -1.40 -17.66
C PRO A 100 12.21 -2.37 -18.49
N VAL A 101 11.32 -1.82 -19.31
CA VAL A 101 10.53 -2.53 -20.31
C VAL A 101 10.68 -1.78 -21.63
N GLU A 102 11.14 -2.48 -22.66
CA GLU A 102 11.26 -1.92 -23.99
C GLU A 102 9.90 -1.98 -24.69
N VAL A 103 9.35 -0.80 -25.01
CA VAL A 103 8.08 -0.65 -25.73
C VAL A 103 8.33 0.24 -26.94
N ASP A 104 8.07 -0.27 -28.14
CA ASP A 104 8.24 0.45 -29.41
C ASP A 104 9.64 1.08 -29.62
N GLY A 105 10.68 0.48 -29.03
CA GLY A 105 12.07 0.96 -29.12
C GLY A 105 12.44 2.06 -28.12
N GLU A 106 11.57 2.34 -27.15
CA GLU A 106 11.84 3.23 -26.03
C GLU A 106 11.82 2.47 -24.69
N THR A 107 12.73 2.83 -23.79
CA THR A 107 12.76 2.29 -22.43
C THR A 107 11.69 2.95 -21.56
N SER A 108 10.69 2.17 -21.17
CA SER A 108 9.74 2.51 -20.10
C SER A 108 10.14 1.85 -18.79
N TRP A 109 9.67 2.36 -17.64
CA TRP A 109 9.94 1.76 -16.33
C TRP A 109 8.64 1.33 -15.66
N HIS A 110 8.56 0.05 -15.30
CA HIS A 110 7.39 -0.51 -14.64
C HIS A 110 7.71 -0.79 -13.17
N LEU A 111 6.82 -0.38 -12.26
CA LEU A 111 6.91 -0.75 -10.85
C LEU A 111 6.61 -2.24 -10.69
N LEU A 112 7.53 -2.95 -10.03
CA LEU A 112 7.44 -4.38 -9.74
C LEU A 112 6.90 -4.66 -8.34
N GLY A 113 7.15 -3.75 -7.40
CA GLY A 113 6.78 -3.95 -6.01
C GLY A 113 7.25 -2.83 -5.11
N GLN A 114 6.90 -2.97 -3.83
CA GLN A 114 7.26 -2.05 -2.77
C GLN A 114 7.56 -2.82 -1.48
N GLU A 115 8.43 -2.27 -0.62
CA GLU A 115 8.78 -2.82 0.70
C GLU A 115 8.67 -1.71 1.77
N ASP A 116 7.97 -1.98 2.87
CA ASP A 116 7.88 -1.10 4.04
C ASP A 116 9.17 -1.22 4.87
N MET A 117 9.87 -0.09 5.04
CA MET A 117 11.18 -0.05 5.69
C MET A 117 11.14 0.23 7.18
N ASP A 118 9.98 0.61 7.72
CA ASP A 118 9.92 1.05 9.10
C ASP A 118 9.88 -0.13 10.07
N GLY A 119 9.81 -1.39 9.59
CA GLY A 119 9.93 -2.65 10.35
C GLY A 119 8.84 -2.88 11.40
N LYS A 120 8.04 -1.85 11.67
CA LYS A 120 6.72 -1.94 12.25
C LYS A 120 5.86 -2.41 11.10
N ALA A 121 5.03 -3.43 11.29
CA ALA A 121 4.02 -3.84 10.32
C ALA A 121 3.00 -2.71 10.10
N ASN A 122 3.45 -1.54 9.64
CA ASN A 122 2.69 -0.33 9.45
C ASN A 122 1.71 -0.56 8.32
N GLU A 123 2.05 -1.36 7.31
CA GLU A 123 1.07 -1.86 6.36
C GLU A 123 -0.09 -2.56 7.11
N GLY A 124 0.16 -3.58 7.94
CA GLY A 124 -0.89 -4.26 8.71
C GLY A 124 -1.63 -3.40 9.75
N MET A 125 -0.92 -2.52 10.47
CA MET A 125 -1.47 -1.70 11.55
C MET A 125 -2.19 -0.45 11.05
N THR A 126 -1.73 0.21 9.99
CA THR A 126 -2.46 1.33 9.38
C THR A 126 -3.72 0.82 8.70
N TRP A 127 -3.68 -0.34 8.04
CA TRP A 127 -4.89 -0.98 7.52
C TRP A 127 -5.85 -1.40 8.64
N SER A 128 -5.34 -1.89 9.77
CA SER A 128 -6.18 -2.22 10.93
C SER A 128 -6.77 -0.98 11.61
N ASN A 129 -6.04 0.14 11.67
CA ASN A 129 -6.52 1.41 12.24
C ASN A 129 -7.54 2.09 11.34
N VAL A 130 -7.32 2.06 10.03
CA VAL A 130 -8.33 2.43 9.03
C VAL A 130 -9.59 1.60 9.28
N LYS A 131 -9.48 0.28 9.43
CA LYS A 131 -10.64 -0.59 9.70
C LYS A 131 -11.29 -0.35 11.07
N ALA A 132 -10.52 -0.04 12.11
CA ALA A 132 -11.02 0.16 13.48
C ALA A 132 -11.83 1.46 13.65
N LEU A 133 -11.57 2.48 12.84
CA LEU A 133 -12.32 3.74 12.85
C LEU A 133 -13.74 3.60 12.27
N PHE A 134 -14.06 2.48 11.61
CA PHE A 134 -15.29 2.31 10.84
C PHE A 134 -16.06 1.01 11.16
N ARG A 135 -15.72 0.31 12.25
CA ARG A 135 -16.60 -0.67 12.92
C ARG A 135 -17.49 0.04 13.93
#